data_AF-A0A2R6ICL4-F1
#
_entry.id   AF-A0A2R6ICL4-F1
#
_cell.length_a   1.000
_cell.length_b   1.000
_cell.length_c   1.000
_cell.angle_alpha   90.00
_cell.angle_beta   90.00
_cell.angle_gamma   90.00
#
_symmetry.space_group_name_H-M   'P 1'
#
loop_
_entity.id
_entity.type
_entity.pdbx_description
1 polymer ?
#
loop_
_entity_poly.entity_id
_entity_poly.type
_entity_poly.pdbx_seq_one_letter_code
_entity_poly.pdbx_strand_id
1 'polypeptide(L)'
;MAGDNSGELWYPTVADVITIHDDILNEYPDAEPGIRNREDIAFALEFIREGHFGERPRTIHKKAYHLLRLLTANHPFVDGNKRTALDTTATFYFFNGYDFRFDDEVREILQQFASDVSAVEQTDVVDYLEATTEPIDVEEIVQQWRDGLIETGVEKFNEFSEDANGEEG
;
A
#
# COMPACT_ATOMS: atom_id res chain seq x y z
N MET A 1 -6.22 -20.16 10.81
CA MET A 1 -5.92 -19.33 11.99
C MET A 1 -4.60 -18.63 11.71
N ALA A 2 -4.66 -17.42 11.15
CA ALA A 2 -3.47 -16.62 10.96
C ALA A 2 -2.93 -16.20 12.34
N GLY A 3 -1.62 -16.36 12.53
CA GLY A 3 -0.95 -16.08 13.80
C GLY A 3 -1.15 -14.63 14.22
N ASP A 4 -1.51 -14.45 15.48
CA ASP A 4 -1.43 -13.20 16.22
C ASP A 4 0.05 -12.76 16.27
N ASN A 5 0.46 -11.97 15.27
CA ASN A 5 1.71 -11.26 15.32
C ASN A 5 1.54 -10.06 16.25
N SER A 6 1.73 -10.31 17.54
CA SER A 6 1.66 -9.34 18.65
C SER A 6 2.81 -8.30 18.62
N GLY A 7 3.27 -7.93 17.43
CA GLY A 7 4.11 -6.76 17.19
C GLY A 7 3.24 -5.49 17.10
N GLU A 8 3.79 -4.38 17.57
CA GLU A 8 3.16 -3.07 17.34
C GLU A 8 3.08 -2.81 15.82
N LEU A 9 1.88 -2.58 15.30
CA LEU A 9 1.70 -2.25 13.88
C LEU A 9 2.46 -0.95 13.56
N TRP A 10 3.06 -0.90 12.39
CA TRP A 10 3.55 0.36 11.84
C TRP A 10 2.36 1.21 11.39
N TYR A 11 2.41 2.52 11.67
CA TYR A 11 1.41 3.49 11.27
C TYR A 11 2.08 4.64 10.49
N PRO A 12 1.54 5.03 9.33
CA PRO A 12 2.04 6.20 8.62
C PRO A 12 1.83 7.47 9.46
N THR A 13 2.76 8.41 9.33
CA THR A 13 2.62 9.77 9.84
C THR A 13 1.92 10.64 8.80
N VAL A 14 1.45 11.83 9.20
CA VAL A 14 0.92 12.82 8.26
C VAL A 14 1.96 13.18 7.18
N ALA A 15 3.25 13.22 7.54
CA ALA A 15 4.32 13.50 6.58
C ALA A 15 4.50 12.37 5.56
N ASP A 16 4.32 11.11 5.97
CA ASP A 16 4.39 9.97 5.06
C ASP A 16 3.24 10.02 4.04
N VAL A 17 2.02 10.33 4.48
CA VAL A 17 0.85 10.46 3.58
C VAL A 17 1.03 11.63 2.59
N ILE A 18 1.63 12.74 3.03
CA ILE A 18 1.94 13.86 2.13
C ILE A 18 3.04 13.47 1.14
N THR A 19 4.08 12.76 1.58
CA THR A 19 5.14 12.26 0.68
C THR A 19 4.55 11.34 -0.40
N ILE A 20 3.66 10.41 0.00
CA ILE A 20 2.95 9.54 -0.95
C ILE A 20 2.10 10.37 -1.93
N HIS A 21 1.44 11.44 -1.47
CA HIS A 21 0.71 12.34 -2.36
C HIS A 21 1.62 13.08 -3.34
N ASP A 22 2.78 13.55 -2.88
CA ASP A 22 3.77 14.21 -3.74
C ASP A 22 4.28 13.24 -4.83
N ASP A 23 4.51 11.97 -4.49
CA ASP A 23 4.87 10.92 -5.45
C ASP A 23 3.76 10.68 -6.48
N ILE A 24 2.49 10.67 -6.05
CA ILE A 24 1.32 10.62 -6.96
C ILE A 24 1.31 11.83 -7.91
N LEU A 25 1.58 13.04 -7.43
CA LEU A 25 1.60 14.23 -8.31
C LEU A 25 2.74 14.17 -9.34
N ASN A 26 3.87 13.56 -8.98
CA ASN A 26 4.99 13.36 -9.90
C ASN A 26 4.65 12.34 -11.01
N GLU A 27 3.87 11.31 -10.70
CA GLU A 27 3.42 10.32 -11.70
C GLU A 27 2.30 10.87 -12.59
N TYR A 28 1.46 11.78 -12.07
CA TYR A 28 0.31 12.35 -12.77
C TYR A 28 0.42 13.88 -12.87
N PRO A 29 1.20 14.42 -13.83
CA PRO A 29 1.48 15.86 -13.93
C PRO A 29 0.26 16.74 -14.22
N ASP A 30 -0.84 16.14 -14.70
CA ASP A 30 -2.12 16.83 -14.91
C ASP A 30 -2.93 17.00 -13.61
N ALA A 31 -2.54 16.34 -12.51
CA ALA A 31 -3.21 16.45 -11.22
C ALA A 31 -2.86 17.78 -10.53
N GLU A 32 -3.88 18.44 -9.98
CA GLU A 32 -3.68 19.73 -9.31
C GLU A 32 -3.04 19.54 -7.91
N PRO A 33 -1.88 20.19 -7.64
CA PRO A 33 -1.22 20.07 -6.36
C PRO A 33 -1.98 20.81 -5.25
N GLY A 34 -1.83 20.36 -4.01
CA GLY A 34 -2.26 21.10 -2.83
C GLY A 34 -2.99 20.25 -1.79
N ILE A 35 -2.92 20.73 -0.54
CA ILE A 35 -3.59 20.15 0.62
C ILE A 35 -4.81 21.01 0.92
N ARG A 36 -6.02 20.41 0.87
CA ARG A 36 -7.27 21.06 1.29
C ARG A 36 -7.39 21.10 2.81
N ASN A 37 -7.14 19.98 3.47
CA ASN A 37 -7.26 19.87 4.91
C ASN A 37 -6.30 18.82 5.47
N ARG A 38 -5.29 19.30 6.21
CA ARG A 38 -4.30 18.44 6.86
C ARG A 38 -4.85 17.70 8.08
N GLU A 39 -5.86 18.26 8.75
CA GLU A 39 -6.48 17.65 9.93
C GLU A 39 -7.29 16.40 9.56
N ASP A 40 -7.81 16.31 8.32
CA ASP A 40 -8.49 15.10 7.85
C ASP A 40 -7.51 13.93 7.70
N ILE A 41 -6.26 14.20 7.35
CA ILE A 41 -5.18 13.20 7.33
C ILE A 41 -4.88 12.75 8.76
N ALA A 42 -4.66 13.72 9.66
CA ALA A 42 -4.36 13.43 11.07
C ALA A 42 -5.47 12.59 11.73
N PHE A 43 -6.73 12.96 11.49
CA PHE A 43 -7.90 12.24 11.97
C PHE A 43 -7.96 10.80 11.45
N ALA A 44 -7.71 10.57 10.15
CA ALA A 44 -7.70 9.22 9.60
C ALA A 44 -6.67 8.31 10.30
N LEU A 45 -5.46 8.84 10.52
CA LEU A 45 -4.36 8.13 11.17
C LEU A 45 -4.62 7.86 12.66
N GLU A 46 -5.16 8.86 13.37
CA GLU A 46 -5.55 8.71 14.77
C GLU A 46 -6.68 7.68 14.91
N PHE A 47 -7.70 7.74 14.05
CA PHE A 47 -8.84 6.83 14.07
C PHE A 47 -8.40 5.37 13.92
N ILE A 48 -7.50 5.06 12.99
CA ILE A 48 -7.04 3.68 12.82
C ILE A 48 -6.15 3.20 13.95
N ARG A 49 -5.51 4.10 14.70
CA ARG A 49 -4.63 3.75 15.82
C ARG A 49 -5.43 3.56 17.10
N GLU A 50 -6.25 4.55 17.45
CA GLU A 50 -6.89 4.67 18.75
C GLU A 50 -8.39 4.31 18.72
N GLY A 51 -9.02 4.44 17.54
CA GLY A 51 -10.47 4.44 17.41
C GLY A 51 -11.07 5.79 17.83
N HIS A 52 -12.33 6.02 17.48
CA HIS A 52 -13.06 7.20 17.90
C HIS A 52 -14.57 6.90 17.98
N PHE A 53 -15.32 7.70 18.74
CA PHE A 53 -16.79 7.58 18.84
C PHE A 53 -17.31 6.19 19.26
N GLY A 54 -16.54 5.43 20.05
CA GLY A 54 -16.91 4.08 20.49
C GLY A 54 -16.64 2.98 19.47
N GLU A 55 -16.14 3.33 18.28
CA GLU A 55 -15.62 2.38 17.31
C GLU A 55 -14.09 2.31 17.41
N ARG A 56 -13.54 1.09 17.39
CA ARG A 56 -12.09 0.88 17.33
C ARG A 56 -11.77 -0.26 16.36
N PRO A 57 -11.15 0.01 15.20
CA PRO A 57 -10.78 -1.04 14.26
C PRO A 57 -9.67 -1.91 14.88
N ARG A 58 -9.95 -3.20 15.02
CA ARG A 58 -9.06 -4.15 15.72
C ARG A 58 -8.15 -4.93 14.79
N THR A 59 -8.66 -5.33 13.62
CA THR A 59 -7.88 -6.08 12.62
C THR A 59 -7.17 -5.12 11.69
N ILE A 60 -6.07 -5.58 11.08
CA ILE A 60 -5.36 -4.81 10.06
C ILE A 60 -6.28 -4.44 8.88
N HIS A 61 -7.15 -5.36 8.45
CA HIS A 61 -8.11 -5.11 7.36
C HIS A 61 -9.14 -4.04 7.71
N LYS A 62 -9.62 -4.00 8.96
CA LYS A 62 -10.51 -2.91 9.41
C LYS A 62 -9.78 -1.57 9.44
N LYS A 63 -8.51 -1.55 9.86
CA LYS A 63 -7.70 -0.32 9.84
C LYS A 63 -7.47 0.16 8.41
N ALA A 64 -7.11 -0.74 7.50
CA ALA A 64 -6.97 -0.47 6.06
C ALA A 64 -8.26 0.05 5.43
N TYR A 65 -9.42 -0.55 5.76
CA TYR A 65 -10.73 -0.04 5.34
C TYR A 65 -10.93 1.43 5.72
N HIS A 66 -10.65 1.81 6.97
CA HIS A 66 -10.82 3.19 7.39
C HIS A 66 -9.79 4.14 6.76
N LEU A 67 -8.56 3.69 6.46
CA LEU A 67 -7.61 4.48 5.66
C LEU A 67 -8.17 4.79 4.28
N LEU A 68 -8.59 3.76 3.54
CA LEU A 68 -9.19 3.90 2.20
C LEU A 68 -10.38 4.86 2.24
N ARG A 69 -11.33 4.59 3.15
CA ARG A 69 -12.57 5.35 3.26
C ARG A 69 -12.32 6.80 3.66
N LEU A 70 -11.58 7.06 4.74
CA LEU A 70 -11.44 8.41 5.29
C LEU A 70 -10.60 9.30 4.39
N LEU A 71 -9.48 8.81 3.85
CA LEU A 71 -8.66 9.61 2.94
C LEU A 71 -9.37 9.86 1.61
N THR A 72 -10.24 8.94 1.16
CA THR A 72 -11.04 9.17 -0.04
C THR A 72 -12.17 10.15 0.21
N ALA A 73 -13.02 9.88 1.21
CA ALA A 73 -14.26 10.62 1.44
C ALA A 73 -14.05 12.02 2.03
N ASN A 74 -13.00 12.22 2.83
CA ASN A 74 -12.72 13.53 3.42
C ASN A 74 -12.01 14.47 2.42
N HIS A 75 -11.46 13.94 1.32
CA HIS A 75 -10.77 14.69 0.29
C HIS A 75 -9.70 15.68 0.83
N PRO A 76 -8.71 15.22 1.62
CA PRO A 76 -7.70 16.08 2.24
C PRO A 76 -6.80 16.83 1.24
N PHE A 77 -6.76 16.42 -0.02
CA PHE A 77 -5.96 17.01 -1.10
C PHE A 77 -6.84 17.64 -2.19
N VAL A 78 -6.25 18.53 -3.01
CA VAL A 78 -6.93 19.19 -4.12
C VAL A 78 -7.28 18.20 -5.24
N ASP A 79 -6.32 17.38 -5.63
CA ASP A 79 -6.51 16.20 -6.47
C ASP A 79 -5.70 15.03 -5.90
N GLY A 80 -5.85 13.83 -6.44
CA GLY A 80 -5.06 12.67 -6.05
C GLY A 80 -5.65 11.83 -4.92
N ASN A 81 -6.72 12.30 -4.24
CA ASN A 81 -7.26 11.66 -3.02
C ASN A 81 -7.44 10.13 -3.11
N LYS A 82 -8.09 9.63 -4.17
CA LYS A 82 -8.30 8.18 -4.37
C LYS A 82 -6.97 7.42 -4.52
N ARG A 83 -6.03 7.98 -5.28
CA ARG A 83 -4.70 7.40 -5.53
C ARG A 83 -3.87 7.39 -4.25
N THR A 84 -3.84 8.50 -3.53
CA THR A 84 -3.16 8.59 -2.23
C THR A 84 -3.77 7.67 -1.17
N ALA A 85 -5.10 7.53 -1.14
CA ALA A 85 -5.76 6.60 -0.22
C ALA A 85 -5.35 5.15 -0.50
N LEU A 86 -5.30 4.77 -1.79
CA LEU A 86 -4.86 3.44 -2.22
C LEU A 86 -3.40 3.18 -1.85
N ASP A 87 -2.49 4.07 -2.23
CA ASP A 87 -1.05 3.91 -1.99
C ASP A 87 -0.70 3.98 -0.51
N THR A 88 -1.38 4.83 0.27
CA THR A 88 -1.22 4.84 1.73
C THR A 88 -1.66 3.51 2.34
N THR A 89 -2.73 2.91 1.83
CA THR A 89 -3.25 1.63 2.32
C THR A 89 -2.33 0.47 1.93
N ALA A 90 -1.84 0.45 0.68
CA ALA A 90 -0.86 -0.52 0.22
C ALA A 90 0.44 -0.42 1.04
N THR A 91 0.93 0.80 1.28
CA THR A 91 2.10 1.07 2.11
C THR A 91 1.90 0.60 3.55
N PHE A 92 0.72 0.85 4.13
CA PHE A 92 0.36 0.35 5.46
C PHE A 92 0.39 -1.17 5.53
N TYR A 93 -0.16 -1.88 4.54
CA TYR A 93 -0.05 -3.35 4.49
C TYR A 93 1.39 -3.82 4.37
N PHE A 94 2.14 -3.23 3.44
CA PHE A 94 3.53 -3.62 3.16
C PHE A 94 4.42 -3.53 4.39
N PHE A 95 4.41 -2.39 5.10
CA PHE A 95 5.19 -2.22 6.33
C PHE A 95 4.71 -3.09 7.50
N ASN A 96 3.53 -3.70 7.39
CA ASN A 96 2.99 -4.64 8.36
C ASN A 96 3.09 -6.10 7.89
N GLY A 97 3.85 -6.38 6.83
CA GLY A 97 4.17 -7.73 6.37
C GLY A 97 3.11 -8.36 5.48
N TYR A 98 2.33 -7.55 4.77
CA TYR A 98 1.28 -8.00 3.86
C TYR A 98 1.44 -7.42 2.47
N ASP A 99 1.23 -8.26 1.46
CA ASP A 99 1.14 -7.88 0.05
C ASP A 99 -0.33 -7.65 -0.30
N PHE A 100 -0.68 -6.43 -0.69
CA PHE A 100 -2.03 -6.04 -1.04
C PHE A 100 -2.20 -6.06 -2.56
N ARG A 101 -2.75 -7.17 -3.08
CA ARG A 101 -2.95 -7.44 -4.51
C ARG A 101 -4.37 -7.11 -4.94
N PHE A 102 -4.61 -5.83 -5.17
CA PHE A 102 -5.92 -5.34 -5.61
C PHE A 102 -6.10 -5.41 -7.13
N ASP A 103 -7.35 -5.48 -7.54
CA ASP A 103 -7.82 -5.51 -8.93
C ASP A 103 -8.71 -4.28 -9.24
N ASP A 104 -9.52 -4.35 -10.30
CA ASP A 104 -10.41 -3.25 -10.69
C ASP A 104 -11.52 -2.94 -9.67
N GLU A 105 -11.88 -3.90 -8.80
CA GLU A 105 -12.94 -3.72 -7.79
C GLU A 105 -12.57 -2.59 -6.81
N VAL A 106 -11.28 -2.41 -6.48
CA VAL A 106 -10.84 -1.32 -5.61
C VAL A 106 -11.17 0.06 -6.19
N ARG A 107 -11.18 0.20 -7.53
CA ARG A 107 -11.51 1.46 -8.20
C ARG A 107 -12.98 1.81 -8.01
N GLU A 108 -13.86 0.80 -8.04
CA GLU A 108 -15.29 0.97 -7.79
C GLU A 108 -15.54 1.35 -6.33
N ILE A 109 -14.89 0.67 -5.38
CA ILE A 109 -14.95 0.99 -3.95
C ILE A 109 -14.52 2.43 -3.67
N LEU A 110 -13.36 2.84 -4.21
CA LEU A 110 -12.85 4.22 -4.08
C LEU A 110 -13.80 5.24 -4.72
N GLN A 111 -14.41 4.91 -5.85
CA GLN A 111 -15.38 5.79 -6.49
C GLN A 111 -16.64 5.94 -5.63
N GLN A 112 -17.14 4.86 -5.04
CA GLN A 112 -18.30 4.90 -4.15
C GLN A 112 -18.00 5.70 -2.87
N PHE A 113 -16.83 5.54 -2.26
CA PHE A 113 -16.43 6.38 -1.12
C PHE A 113 -16.36 7.87 -1.46
N ALA A 114 -15.99 8.23 -2.69
CA ALA A 114 -15.92 9.62 -3.12
C ALA A 114 -17.32 10.24 -3.42
N SER A 115 -18.34 9.42 -3.72
CA SER A 115 -19.65 9.92 -4.15
C SER A 115 -20.79 9.67 -3.15
N ASP A 116 -20.85 8.48 -2.56
CA ASP A 116 -21.89 8.07 -1.63
C ASP A 116 -21.37 6.98 -0.69
N VAL A 117 -20.77 7.43 0.41
CA VAL A 117 -20.22 6.54 1.45
C VAL A 117 -21.30 5.65 2.07
N SER A 118 -22.58 6.07 2.04
CA SER A 118 -23.68 5.32 2.66
C SER A 118 -24.11 4.09 1.85
N ALA A 119 -23.72 4.02 0.58
CA ALA A 119 -23.97 2.89 -0.29
C ALA A 119 -22.96 1.74 -0.11
N VAL A 120 -21.88 1.97 0.67
CA VAL A 120 -20.80 1.01 0.85
C VAL A 120 -20.91 0.32 2.21
N GLU A 121 -21.16 -0.98 2.19
CA GLU A 121 -21.16 -1.80 3.40
C GLU A 121 -19.72 -2.08 3.84
N GLN A 122 -19.40 -1.77 5.10
CA GLN A 122 -18.06 -1.94 5.65
C GLN A 122 -17.58 -3.39 5.59
N THR A 123 -18.48 -4.35 5.81
CA THR A 123 -18.15 -5.77 5.80
C THR A 123 -17.65 -6.21 4.43
N ASP A 124 -18.30 -5.76 3.36
CA ASP A 124 -18.00 -6.19 2.00
C ASP A 124 -16.61 -5.71 1.58
N VAL A 125 -16.27 -4.47 1.91
CA VAL A 125 -14.93 -3.94 1.63
C VAL A 125 -13.86 -4.61 2.51
N VAL A 126 -14.16 -4.91 3.78
CA VAL A 126 -13.21 -5.63 4.63
C VAL A 126 -12.97 -7.04 4.11
N ASP A 127 -14.01 -7.73 3.65
CA ASP A 127 -13.92 -9.07 3.06
C ASP A 127 -13.11 -9.05 1.76
N TYR A 128 -13.33 -8.04 0.91
CA TYR A 128 -12.50 -7.78 -0.28
C TYR A 128 -11.02 -7.60 0.09
N LEU A 129 -10.74 -6.73 1.06
CA LEU A 129 -9.38 -6.46 1.51
C LEU A 129 -8.70 -7.70 2.10
N GLU A 130 -9.43 -8.54 2.84
CA GLU A 130 -8.90 -9.80 3.37
C GLU A 130 -8.64 -10.81 2.25
N ALA A 131 -9.52 -10.90 1.25
CA ALA A 131 -9.36 -11.82 0.12
C ALA A 131 -8.23 -11.44 -0.85
N THR A 132 -7.89 -10.15 -0.91
CA THR A 132 -6.86 -9.59 -1.80
C THR A 132 -5.53 -9.30 -1.10
N THR A 133 -5.40 -9.67 0.18
CA THR A 133 -4.19 -9.41 0.96
C THR A 133 -3.61 -10.72 1.49
N GLU A 134 -2.33 -10.97 1.22
CA GLU A 134 -1.62 -12.15 1.72
C GLU A 134 -0.38 -11.77 2.53
N PRO A 135 0.04 -12.58 3.52
CA PRO A 135 1.31 -12.35 4.20
C PRO A 135 2.47 -12.40 3.21
N ILE A 136 3.42 -11.47 3.34
CA ILE A 136 4.65 -11.49 2.57
C ILE A 136 5.51 -12.66 3.04
N ASP A 137 5.81 -13.58 2.12
CA ASP A 137 6.80 -14.62 2.35
C ASP A 137 8.21 -14.06 2.11
N VAL A 138 8.82 -13.57 3.19
CA VAL A 138 10.19 -13.02 3.16
C VAL A 138 11.20 -14.09 2.76
N GLU A 139 10.98 -15.36 3.10
CA GLU A 139 11.88 -16.44 2.71
C GLU A 139 11.81 -16.65 1.21
N GLU A 140 10.62 -16.66 0.62
CA GLU A 140 10.43 -16.71 -0.82
C GLU A 140 11.13 -15.54 -1.52
N ILE A 141 10.93 -14.30 -1.06
CA ILE A 141 11.59 -13.12 -1.64
C ILE A 141 13.12 -13.25 -1.58
N VAL A 142 13.67 -13.61 -0.42
CA VAL A 142 15.12 -13.77 -0.26
C VAL A 142 15.66 -14.87 -1.18
N GLN A 143 14.91 -15.96 -1.36
CA GLN A 143 15.32 -17.05 -2.26
C GLN A 143 15.26 -16.62 -3.73
N GLN A 144 14.21 -15.93 -4.17
CA GLN A 144 14.14 -15.37 -5.52
C GLN A 144 15.32 -14.43 -5.80
N TRP A 145 15.68 -13.57 -4.84
CA TRP A 145 16.83 -12.66 -4.98
C TRP A 145 18.16 -13.42 -5.03
N ARG A 146 18.31 -14.47 -4.23
CA ARG A 146 19.50 -15.33 -4.27
C ARG A 146 19.64 -16.05 -5.60
N ASP A 147 18.55 -16.62 -6.11
CA ASP A 147 18.54 -17.35 -7.38
C ASP A 147 18.89 -16.41 -8.54
N GLY A 148 18.29 -15.21 -8.58
CA GLY A 148 18.62 -14.21 -9.59
C GLY A 148 20.08 -13.71 -9.51
N LEU A 149 20.66 -13.60 -8.31
CA LEU A 149 22.08 -13.28 -8.13
C LEU A 149 23.01 -14.41 -8.61
N ILE A 150 22.63 -15.68 -8.40
CA ILE A 150 23.38 -16.83 -8.90
C ILE A 150 23.33 -16.86 -10.43
N GLU A 151 22.15 -16.72 -11.04
CA GLU A 151 21.98 -16.70 -12.48
C GLU A 151 22.82 -15.59 -13.13
N THR A 152 22.68 -14.35 -12.65
CA THR A 152 23.48 -13.21 -13.12
C THR A 152 24.99 -13.45 -12.94
N GLY A 153 25.38 -14.09 -11.83
CA GLY A 153 26.79 -14.43 -11.56
C GLY A 153 27.34 -15.48 -12.51
N VAL A 154 26.54 -16.50 -12.86
CA VAL A 154 26.89 -17.56 -13.81
C VAL A 154 26.99 -17.00 -15.24
N GLU A 155 26.04 -16.14 -15.64
CA GLU A 155 26.08 -15.46 -16.95
C GLU A 155 27.38 -14.65 -17.12
N LYS A 156 27.71 -13.80 -16.14
CA LYS A 156 28.96 -13.02 -16.17
C LYS A 156 30.22 -13.89 -16.18
N PHE A 157 30.22 -15.02 -15.49
CA PHE A 157 31.36 -15.94 -15.50
C PHE A 157 31.55 -16.61 -16.87
N ASN A 158 30.45 -17.02 -17.51
CA ASN A 158 30.50 -17.61 -18.85
C ASN A 158 30.97 -16.61 -19.89
N GLU A 159 30.45 -15.37 -19.87
CA GLU A 159 30.88 -14.28 -20.77
C GLU A 159 32.39 -13.98 -20.60
N PHE A 160 32.88 -13.93 -19.37
CA PHE A 160 34.32 -13.77 -19.07
C PHE A 160 35.18 -14.92 -19.61
N SER A 161 34.64 -16.14 -19.60
CA SER A 161 35.34 -17.33 -20.09
C SER A 161 35.38 -17.43 -21.61
N GLU A 162 34.37 -16.88 -22.31
CA GLU A 162 34.33 -16.80 -23.76
C GLU A 162 35.29 -15.74 -24.29
N ASP A 163 35.33 -14.56 -23.65
CA ASP A 163 36.27 -13.48 -23.99
C ASP A 163 37.73 -13.91 -23.77
N ALA A 164 38.03 -14.62 -22.68
CA ALA A 164 39.38 -15.11 -22.38
C ALA A 164 39.89 -16.18 -23.37
N ASN A 165 38.99 -16.89 -24.07
CA ASN A 165 39.34 -17.89 -25.08
C ASN A 165 39.34 -17.32 -26.51
N GLY A 166 38.92 -16.06 -26.71
CA GLY A 166 38.86 -15.38 -28.00
C GLY A 166 40.15 -14.65 -28.43
N GLU A 167 41.14 -14.50 -27.54
CA GLU A 167 42.41 -13.79 -27.81
C GLU A 167 43.57 -14.69 -28.30
N GLU A 168 43.38 -16.01 -28.43
CA GLU A 168 44.36 -16.90 -29.09
C GLU A 168 44.01 -17.09 -30.57
N GLY A 169 44.38 -16.12 -31.42
CA GLY A 169 44.20 -16.16 -32.88
C GLY A 169 45.28 -15.42 -33.65
#